data_AF-G2FJW9-F1
#
_entry.id   AF-G2FJW9-F1
#
_cell.length_a   1.000
_cell.length_b   1.000
_cell.length_c   1.000
_cell.angle_alpha   90.00
_cell.angle_beta   90.00
_cell.angle_gamma   90.00
#
_symmetry.space_group_name_H-M   'P 1'
#
loop_
_entity.id
_entity.type
_entity.pdbx_description
1 polymer ?
#
loop_
_entity_poly.entity_id
_entity_poly.type
_entity_poly.pdbx_seq_one_letter_code
_entity_poly.pdbx_strand_id
1 'polypeptide(L)' 'MEPGQCATPSTAAGSIVTIPFWRSKPLEQLSASEWELLCDGCAKCCLQKLEDAETREIYFTNVVCDLL' A
#
# COMPACT_ATOMS: atom_id res chain seq x y z
N MET A 1 29.83 39.15 -19.71
CA MET A 1 30.21 37.87 -19.08
C MET A 1 28.96 37.25 -18.52
N GLU A 2 28.24 36.53 -19.39
CA GLU A 2 27.04 35.78 -19.06
C GLU A 2 27.49 34.34 -18.79
N PRO A 3 27.26 33.74 -17.61
CA PRO A 3 27.44 32.30 -17.44
C PRO A 3 26.18 31.60 -17.95
N GLY A 4 26.03 31.57 -19.28
CA GLY A 4 24.96 30.85 -19.96
C GLY A 4 25.45 29.49 -20.44
N GLN A 5 24.65 28.46 -20.15
CA GLN A 5 24.64 27.12 -20.77
C GLN A 5 25.56 26.05 -20.16
N CYS A 6 25.06 25.40 -19.10
CA CYS A 6 25.25 23.96 -18.95
C CYS A 6 24.18 23.26 -19.80
N ALA A 7 24.56 22.75 -20.97
CA ALA A 7 23.69 21.92 -21.78
C ALA A 7 23.58 20.52 -21.15
N THR A 8 22.39 20.15 -20.70
CA THR A 8 22.05 18.73 -20.50
C THR A 8 20.88 18.39 -21.41
N PRO A 9 20.96 17.32 -22.23
CA PRO A 9 19.78 16.74 -22.82
C PRO A 9 19.10 15.94 -21.72
N SER A 10 18.30 16.61 -20.87
CA SER A 10 17.38 15.91 -19.99
C SER A 10 16.23 15.40 -20.87
N THR A 11 16.45 14.23 -21.46
CA THR A 11 15.41 13.41 -22.05
C THR A 11 14.35 13.20 -20.98
N ALA A 12 13.25 13.95 -21.10
CA ALA A 12 12.06 13.75 -20.30
C ALA A 12 11.54 12.33 -20.58
N ALA A 13 11.93 11.40 -19.72
CA ALA A 13 11.36 10.07 -19.66
C ALA A 13 9.91 10.23 -19.18
N GLY A 14 8.98 10.26 -20.13
CA GLY A 14 7.55 10.20 -19.85
C GLY A 14 7.24 8.86 -19.21
N SER A 15 7.13 8.84 -17.88
CA SER A 15 6.63 7.69 -17.14
C SER A 15 5.18 7.44 -17.54
N ILE A 16 4.92 6.32 -18.21
CA ILE A 16 3.57 5.81 -18.44
C ILE A 16 3.02 5.44 -17.06
N VAL A 17 2.22 6.32 -16.46
CA VAL A 17 1.62 6.07 -15.14
C VAL A 17 0.54 5.01 -15.30
N THR A 18 0.88 3.76 -15.02
CA THR A 18 -0.12 2.70 -14.86
C THR A 18 -0.79 2.92 -13.52
N ILE A 19 -2.07 3.30 -13.52
CA ILE A 19 -2.85 3.48 -12.30
C ILE A 19 -3.06 2.09 -11.68
N PRO A 20 -2.65 1.85 -10.42
CA PRO A 20 -2.94 0.58 -9.75
C PRO A 20 -4.45 0.31 -9.69
N PHE A 21 -4.86 -0.94 -9.87
CA PHE A 21 -6.28 -1.33 -9.96
C PHE A 21 -7.11 -0.88 -8.74
N TRP A 22 -6.52 -0.90 -7.55
CA TRP A 22 -7.17 -0.47 -6.30
C TRP A 22 -7.45 1.04 -6.23
N ARG A 23 -6.84 1.84 -7.12
CA ARG A 23 -7.14 3.28 -7.26
C ARG A 23 -8.24 3.57 -8.27
N SER A 24 -8.51 2.65 -9.19
CA SER A 24 -9.56 2.79 -10.21
C SER A 24 -10.85 2.06 -9.85
N LYS A 25 -10.80 1.09 -8.93
CA LYS A 25 -11.92 0.26 -8.50
C LYS A 25 -12.23 0.50 -7.01
N PRO A 26 -13.50 0.69 -6.61
CA PRO A 26 -13.87 0.78 -5.20
C PRO A 26 -13.47 -0.48 -4.43
N LEU A 27 -13.04 -0.32 -3.18
CA LEU A 27 -12.55 -1.41 -2.34
C LEU A 27 -13.61 -2.51 -2.13
N GLU A 28 -14.89 -2.12 -2.05
CA GLU A 28 -16.04 -3.02 -1.88
C GLU A 28 -16.30 -3.89 -3.12
N GLN A 29 -15.75 -3.52 -4.27
CA GLN A 29 -15.91 -4.25 -5.53
C GLN A 29 -14.74 -5.19 -5.81
N LEU A 30 -13.66 -5.12 -5.02
CA LEU A 30 -12.52 -6.02 -5.17
C LEU A 30 -12.92 -7.45 -4.81
N SER A 31 -12.49 -8.39 -5.64
CA SER A 31 -12.55 -9.81 -5.35
C SER A 31 -11.58 -10.18 -4.21
N ALA A 32 -11.77 -11.36 -3.61
CA ALA A 32 -10.85 -11.85 -2.58
C ALA A 32 -9.39 -11.86 -3.07
N SER A 33 -9.12 -12.33 -4.29
CA SER A 33 -7.77 -12.34 -4.86
C SER A 33 -7.19 -10.94 -5.09
N GLU A 34 -8.00 -9.96 -5.49
CA GLU A 34 -7.56 -8.57 -5.60
C GLU A 34 -7.24 -7.95 -4.23
N TRP A 35 -7.98 -8.33 -3.18
CA TRP A 35 -7.68 -7.94 -1.81
C TRP A 35 -6.37 -8.53 -1.32
N GLU A 36 -6.10 -9.81 -1.61
CA GLU A 36 -4.83 -10.45 -1.23
C GLU A 36 -3.62 -9.83 -1.94
N LEU A 37 -3.79 -9.35 -3.18
CA LEU A 37 -2.72 -8.62 -3.89
C LEU A 37 -2.35 -7.28 -3.24
N LEU A 38 -3.18 -6.75 -2.34
CA LEU A 38 -2.85 -5.56 -1.54
C LEU A 38 -2.12 -5.91 -0.23
N CYS A 39 -2.09 -7.18 0.16
CA CYS A 39 -1.44 -7.63 1.37
C CYS A 39 0.08 -7.65 1.18
N ASP A 40 0.80 -6.89 2.01
CA ASP A 40 2.26 -6.87 2.08
C ASP A 40 2.80 -7.66 3.29
N GLY A 41 1.94 -8.44 3.95
CA GLY A 41 2.28 -9.20 5.15
C GLY A 41 2.50 -8.34 6.41
N CYS A 42 2.10 -7.07 6.41
CA CYS A 42 2.35 -6.17 7.55
C CYS A 42 1.33 -6.29 8.71
N ALA A 43 0.37 -7.22 8.63
CA ALA A 43 -0.72 -7.44 9.59
C ALA A 43 -1.70 -6.26 9.81
N LYS A 44 -1.68 -5.23 8.94
CA LYS A 44 -2.62 -4.08 9.06
C LYS A 44 -4.01 -4.34 8.49
N CYS A 45 -4.12 -5.19 7.47
CA CYS A 45 -5.39 -5.56 6.84
C CYS A 45 -6.14 -6.65 7.62
N CYS A 46 -5.41 -7.61 8.22
CA CYS A 46 -5.97 -8.73 9.01
C CYS A 46 -5.89 -8.50 10.53
N LEU A 47 -5.77 -7.24 10.99
CA LEU A 47 -5.44 -6.89 12.37
C LEU A 47 -6.47 -7.39 13.39
N GLN A 48 -6.08 -8.35 14.23
CA GLN A 48 -6.86 -8.77 15.40
C GLN A 48 -6.43 -7.98 16.63
N LYS A 49 -7.40 -7.31 17.26
CA LYS A 49 -7.23 -6.60 18.53
C LYS A 49 -7.86 -7.41 19.64
N LEU A 50 -7.11 -7.66 20.70
CA LEU A 50 -7.60 -8.33 21.88
C LEU A 50 -7.82 -7.29 22.97
N GLU A 51 -8.99 -7.31 23.60
CA GLU A 51 -9.29 -6.44 24.73
C GLU A 51 -9.30 -7.28 26.01
N ASP A 52 -8.56 -6.82 27.02
CA ASP A 52 -8.63 -7.40 28.36
C ASP A 52 -9.96 -7.06 29.03
N ALA A 53 -10.64 -8.08 29.57
CA ALA A 53 -11.99 -7.93 30.13
C ALA A 53 -12.03 -7.14 31.44
N GLU A 54 -10.93 -7.10 32.19
CA GLU A 54 -10.84 -6.44 33.49
C GLU A 54 -10.17 -5.06 33.39
N THR A 55 -9.08 -4.96 32.63
CA THR A 55 -8.27 -3.73 32.51
C THR A 55 -8.67 -2.85 31.32
N ARG A 56 -9.42 -3.39 30.36
CA ARG A 56 -9.80 -2.72 29.10
C ARG A 56 -8.58 -2.35 28.23
N GLU A 57 -7.42 -2.97 28.47
CA GLU A 57 -6.23 -2.76 27.66
C GLU A 57 -6.37 -3.45 26.30
N ILE A 58 -5.85 -2.78 25.26
CA ILE A 58 -5.89 -3.29 23.88
C ILE A 58 -4.52 -3.82 23.47
N TYR A 59 -4.47 -5.11 23.16
CA TYR A 59 -3.30 -5.81 22.66
C TYR A 59 -3.41 -6.02 21.15
N PHE A 60 -2.36 -5.65 20.42
CA PHE A 60 -2.27 -5.85 18.99
C PHE A 60 -1.55 -7.17 18.70
N THR A 61 -2.11 -7.93 17.76
CA THR A 61 -1.48 -9.18 17.30
C THR A 61 -0.72 -8.93 16.00
N ASN A 62 0.39 -9.65 15.80
CA ASN A 62 1.13 -9.67 14.54
C ASN A 62 0.75 -10.92 13.73
N VAL A 63 -0.54 -11.23 13.67
CA VAL A 63 -1.05 -12.35 12.88
C VAL A 63 -1.17 -11.88 11.43
N VAL A 64 -0.44 -12.56 10.54
CA VAL A 64 -0.52 -12.33 9.10
C VAL A 64 -1.47 -13.37 8.49
N CYS A 65 -2.19 -12.99 7.45
CA CYS A 65 -3.00 -13.92 6.68
C CYS A 65 -2.08 -14.92 5.97
N ASP A 66 -2.26 -16.22 6.23
CA ASP A 66 -1.42 -17.32 5.71
C ASP A 66 -2.01 -17.94 4.42
N LEU A 67 -3.02 -17.29 3.84
CA LEU A 67 -3.83 -17.86 2.77
C LEU A 67 -3.10 -17.74 1.41
N LEU A 68 -2.36 -18.80 1.07
CA LEU A 68 -1.87 -19.13 -0.27
C LEU A 68 -3.02 -19.48 -1.23
#